data_AF-A0A090QQM2-F1
#
_entry.id   AF-A0A090QQM2-F1
#
_cell.length_a   1.000
_cell.length_b   1.000
_cell.length_c   1.000
_cell.angle_alpha   90.00
_cell.angle_beta   90.00
_cell.angle_gamma   90.00
#
_symmetry.space_group_name_H-M   'P 1'
#
loop_
_entity.id
_entity.type
_entity.pdbx_description
1 polymer ?
#
loop_
_entity_poly.entity_id
_entity_poly.type
_entity_poly.pdbx_seq_one_letter_code
_entity_poly.pdbx_strand_id
1 'polypeptide(L)'
;MGKAYAPLSGNHPLAACSLLLAACGGGTDAPTPVAGTPTPVSNTFTVSVDAPSGMSLAQHKTTWFPTAYADAVQDLTEQNFAAVWLDDTGRVFESIDITRWLSLGDGRYELDAGTQFRINAVLLIDPAGVPVYTLGEPLPEGLYMIPLATERLAITLESSLAYYGFTQRVVEDGGWGVFREIFEDAPQGRVLFALQDINNMAVDLRDTLFPKISVQGLTLKELMTLSIVQSMTAGRVERFFTEQAAAIADIQAILSDGYWQVAALPIIVAAVFWSTAPNMMA
;
A
#
# COMPACT_ATOMS: atom_id res chain seq x y z
N MET A 1 25.16 70.77 22.47
CA MET A 1 25.55 70.40 23.86
C MET A 1 25.53 68.88 23.91
N GLY A 2 26.57 68.09 24.15
CA GLY A 2 27.82 68.33 24.85
C GLY A 2 28.01 67.17 25.84
N LYS A 3 28.90 66.24 25.50
CA LYS A 3 29.61 65.25 26.34
C LYS A 3 28.94 63.93 26.75
N ALA A 4 29.69 62.87 26.43
CA ALA A 4 29.70 61.54 27.00
C ALA A 4 30.08 61.53 28.49
N TYR A 5 29.81 60.41 29.18
CA TYR A 5 30.75 59.55 29.95
C TYR A 5 29.98 58.69 30.99
N ALA A 6 30.15 57.36 30.90
CA ALA A 6 30.02 56.42 32.02
C ALA A 6 31.20 56.66 33.02
N PRO A 7 31.26 56.11 34.28
CA PRO A 7 31.14 54.67 34.56
C PRO A 7 30.74 54.18 35.99
N LEU A 8 30.56 52.85 36.10
CA LEU A 8 30.88 51.90 37.20
C LEU A 8 30.37 52.11 38.65
N SER A 9 29.66 51.11 39.21
CA SER A 9 30.26 50.09 40.11
C SER A 9 29.21 49.12 40.71
N GLY A 10 29.63 47.87 40.96
CA GLY A 10 28.87 46.84 41.71
C GLY A 10 28.77 45.48 40.99
N ASN A 11 29.89 44.85 40.62
CA ASN A 11 30.49 43.67 41.29
C ASN A 11 29.65 42.38 41.35
N HIS A 12 29.90 41.45 40.41
CA HIS A 12 30.50 40.11 40.66
C HIS A 12 30.75 39.39 39.32
N PRO A 13 32.01 39.04 38.96
CA PRO A 13 32.34 38.30 37.75
C PRO A 13 32.92 36.89 38.01
N LEU A 14 32.70 36.02 37.02
CA LEU A 14 33.56 34.93 36.51
C LEU A 14 33.72 33.60 37.29
N ALA A 15 33.28 32.52 36.67
CA ALA A 15 34.06 31.29 36.44
C ALA A 15 33.40 30.53 35.27
N ALA A 16 33.88 30.61 34.02
CA ALA A 16 35.05 29.92 33.47
C ALA A 16 34.88 28.38 33.44
N CYS A 17 34.28 27.85 32.36
CA CYS A 17 34.44 26.45 31.99
C CYS A 17 35.54 26.36 30.94
N SER A 18 36.76 26.12 31.41
CA SER A 18 37.94 25.87 30.60
C SER A 18 38.00 24.41 30.13
N LEU A 19 38.58 24.29 28.94
CA LEU A 19 39.01 23.12 28.17
C LEU A 19 39.70 22.00 28.98
N LEU A 20 39.37 20.76 28.59
CA LEU A 20 40.22 19.59 28.33
C LEU A 20 41.54 19.44 29.10
N LEU A 21 41.69 18.33 29.87
CA LEU A 21 42.67 17.26 29.62
C LEU A 21 42.59 16.12 30.67
N ALA A 22 42.40 14.91 30.16
CA ALA A 22 42.91 13.60 30.61
C ALA A 22 42.88 13.20 32.10
N ALA A 23 41.98 12.26 32.43
CA ALA A 23 42.30 11.12 33.29
C ALA A 23 41.38 9.91 32.97
N CYS A 24 42.05 8.80 32.68
CA CYS A 24 41.65 7.39 32.60
C CYS A 24 40.34 6.96 33.30
N GLY A 25 39.56 6.09 32.63
CA GLY A 25 38.52 5.26 33.23
C GLY A 25 37.57 4.69 32.18
N GLY A 26 37.85 3.50 31.67
CA GLY A 26 37.06 2.85 30.61
C GLY A 26 35.63 2.50 31.04
N GLY A 27 34.71 2.63 30.09
CA GLY A 27 33.32 2.19 30.20
C GLY A 27 32.61 2.47 28.88
N THR A 28 32.28 1.42 28.15
CA THR A 28 31.47 1.42 26.95
C THR A 28 30.12 2.06 27.22
N ASP A 29 29.78 3.16 26.53
CA ASP A 29 28.41 3.48 26.07
C ASP A 29 28.47 4.72 25.18
N ALA A 30 28.31 4.51 23.87
CA ALA A 30 28.01 5.60 22.96
C ALA A 30 26.61 6.15 23.32
N PRO A 31 26.40 7.48 23.32
CA PRO A 31 25.06 8.01 23.52
C PRO A 31 24.16 7.47 22.41
N THR A 32 23.12 6.73 22.80
CA THR A 32 22.06 6.30 21.90
C THR A 32 21.49 7.53 21.22
N PRO A 33 21.43 7.58 19.87
CA PRO A 33 20.71 8.63 19.19
C PRO A 33 19.27 8.61 19.70
N VAL A 34 18.84 9.70 20.32
CA VAL A 34 17.42 9.89 20.62
C VAL A 34 16.71 9.94 19.27
N ALA A 35 15.97 8.88 18.95
CA ALA A 35 15.11 8.87 17.77
C ALA A 35 14.17 10.07 17.89
N GLY A 36 14.35 11.05 17.00
CA GLY A 36 13.35 12.10 16.83
C GLY A 36 12.00 11.43 16.56
N THR A 37 10.91 12.05 17.03
CA THR A 37 9.55 11.61 16.70
C THR A 37 9.48 11.33 15.20
N PRO A 38 9.09 10.12 14.77
CA PRO A 38 9.02 9.81 13.34
C PRO A 38 8.15 10.87 12.67
N THR A 39 8.70 11.53 11.66
CA THR A 39 7.93 12.47 10.84
C THR A 39 6.71 11.73 10.30
N PRO A 40 5.49 12.25 10.47
CA PRO A 40 4.32 11.62 9.88
C PRO A 40 4.54 11.53 8.37
N VAL A 41 4.44 10.31 7.83
CA VAL A 41 4.52 10.09 6.39
C VAL A 41 3.14 10.42 5.83
N SER A 42 3.06 11.46 5.01
CA SER A 42 1.86 11.81 4.28
C SER A 42 2.17 11.83 2.79
N ASN A 43 1.31 11.17 2.02
CA ASN A 43 1.40 11.11 0.57
C ASN A 43 0.14 11.72 -0.06
N THR A 44 0.34 12.29 -1.24
CA THR A 44 -0.74 12.79 -2.09
C THR A 44 -1.18 11.72 -3.07
N PHE A 45 -2.50 11.55 -3.21
CA PHE A 45 -3.13 10.60 -4.11
C PHE A 45 -4.06 11.36 -5.07
N THR A 46 -3.99 11.04 -6.36
CA THR A 46 -4.97 11.46 -7.36
C THR A 46 -5.93 10.31 -7.63
N VAL A 47 -7.22 10.54 -7.39
CA VAL A 47 -8.28 9.53 -7.44
C VAL A 47 -9.24 9.87 -8.56
N SER A 48 -9.56 8.90 -9.40
CA SER A 48 -10.66 8.97 -10.36
C SER A 48 -11.68 7.88 -10.03
N VAL A 49 -12.96 8.22 -9.99
CA VAL A 49 -14.06 7.29 -9.69
C VAL A 49 -14.89 7.08 -10.94
N ASP A 50 -14.92 5.84 -11.43
CA ASP A 50 -15.71 5.39 -12.58
C ASP A 50 -16.77 4.39 -12.11
N ALA A 51 -17.96 4.91 -11.80
CA ALA A 51 -19.11 4.08 -11.46
C ALA A 51 -19.91 3.77 -12.75
N PRO A 52 -20.30 2.51 -12.99
CA PRO A 52 -21.07 2.14 -14.17
C PRO A 52 -22.38 2.92 -14.26
N SER A 53 -22.68 3.47 -15.45
CA SER A 53 -23.96 4.11 -15.73
C SER A 53 -25.12 3.14 -15.51
N GLY A 54 -26.20 3.59 -14.86
CA GLY A 54 -27.40 2.79 -14.60
C GLY A 54 -27.41 2.00 -13.28
N MET A 55 -26.35 2.07 -12.46
CA MET A 55 -26.44 1.61 -11.06
C MET A 55 -27.27 2.58 -10.21
N SER A 56 -28.03 2.03 -9.26
CA SER A 56 -28.79 2.86 -8.32
C SER A 56 -27.88 3.32 -7.18
N LEU A 57 -27.84 4.62 -6.92
CA LEU A 57 -27.25 5.15 -5.70
C LEU A 57 -28.24 4.93 -4.55
N ALA A 58 -27.76 4.41 -3.42
CA ALA A 58 -28.60 3.96 -2.30
C ALA A 58 -29.58 5.03 -1.74
N GLN A 59 -29.37 6.31 -2.06
CA GLN A 59 -30.23 7.43 -1.67
C GLN A 59 -31.32 7.82 -2.66
N HIS A 60 -31.40 7.22 -3.86
CA HIS A 60 -32.47 7.56 -4.82
C HIS A 60 -33.80 6.86 -4.49
N LYS A 61 -34.43 7.30 -3.40
CA LYS A 61 -35.84 7.01 -3.11
C LYS A 61 -36.70 8.25 -3.46
N THR A 62 -37.29 8.18 -4.65
CA THR A 62 -38.48 8.93 -5.11
C THR A 62 -38.32 10.43 -5.41
N THR A 63 -38.06 10.75 -6.69
CA THR A 63 -38.52 12.00 -7.30
C THR A 63 -39.24 11.69 -8.62
N TRP A 64 -40.52 12.04 -8.71
CA TRP A 64 -41.45 11.73 -9.80
C TRP A 64 -41.20 12.50 -11.12
N PHE A 65 -39.96 12.88 -11.42
CA PHE A 65 -39.62 13.60 -12.66
C PHE A 65 -38.56 12.81 -13.45
N PRO A 66 -38.78 12.57 -14.76
CA PRO A 66 -37.80 11.91 -15.59
C PRO A 66 -36.73 12.95 -15.99
N THR A 67 -35.67 13.06 -15.19
CA THR A 67 -34.44 13.72 -15.65
C THR A 67 -33.71 12.75 -16.58
N ALA A 68 -33.51 13.19 -17.83
CA ALA A 68 -32.76 12.47 -18.83
C ALA A 68 -31.34 12.17 -18.31
N TYR A 69 -30.97 10.90 -18.34
CA TYR A 69 -29.75 10.32 -17.80
C TYR A 69 -28.49 10.92 -18.44
N ALA A 70 -27.75 11.67 -17.65
CA ALA A 70 -26.32 11.90 -17.82
C ALA A 70 -25.65 11.43 -16.51
N ASP A 71 -25.52 10.11 -16.35
CA ASP A 71 -24.77 9.49 -15.25
C ASP A 71 -23.28 9.69 -15.50
N ALA A 72 -22.77 10.88 -15.17
CA ALA A 72 -21.42 11.03 -14.67
C ALA A 72 -21.53 11.08 -13.15
N VAL A 73 -20.68 10.35 -12.45
CA VAL A 73 -20.56 10.42 -10.99
C VAL A 73 -20.63 11.89 -10.56
N GLN A 74 -21.69 12.22 -9.83
CA GLN A 74 -21.99 13.55 -9.31
C GLN A 74 -20.78 14.08 -8.55
N ASP A 75 -20.53 15.39 -8.59
CA ASP A 75 -19.45 16.09 -7.88
C ASP A 75 -19.30 15.56 -6.44
N LEU A 76 -18.38 14.61 -6.22
CA LEU A 76 -18.18 14.04 -4.90
C LEU A 76 -17.62 15.13 -4.01
N THR A 77 -18.00 15.07 -2.74
CA THR A 77 -17.48 15.95 -1.70
C THR A 77 -16.52 15.18 -0.82
N GLU A 78 -15.74 15.87 -0.01
CA GLU A 78 -14.85 15.26 0.99
C GLU A 78 -15.56 14.21 1.87
N GLN A 79 -16.84 14.43 2.21
CA GLN A 79 -17.63 13.51 3.05
C GLN A 79 -17.86 12.13 2.41
N ASN A 80 -17.71 12.02 1.10
CA ASN A 80 -17.87 10.77 0.37
C ASN A 80 -16.66 9.85 0.49
N PHE A 81 -15.56 10.32 1.09
CA PHE A 81 -14.29 9.60 1.20
C PHE A 81 -13.98 9.30 2.67
N ALA A 82 -13.48 8.09 2.92
CA ALA A 82 -12.83 7.72 4.17
C ALA A 82 -11.63 6.85 3.85
N ALA A 83 -10.59 6.89 4.67
CA ALA A 83 -9.46 5.99 4.52
C ALA A 83 -9.26 5.20 5.81
N VAL A 84 -8.85 3.93 5.70
CA VAL A 84 -8.69 3.01 6.83
C VAL A 84 -7.47 2.11 6.67
N TRP A 85 -6.90 1.71 7.79
CA TRP A 85 -5.92 0.65 7.90
C TRP A 85 -6.59 -0.69 8.12
N LEU A 86 -6.07 -1.73 7.48
CA LEU A 86 -6.36 -3.13 7.79
C LEU A 86 -5.23 -3.74 8.61
N ASP A 87 -5.60 -4.58 9.59
CA ASP A 87 -4.66 -5.36 10.41
C ASP A 87 -4.11 -6.59 9.66
N ASP A 88 -3.33 -7.39 10.38
CA ASP A 88 -2.71 -8.63 9.88
C ASP A 88 -3.73 -9.74 9.57
N THR A 89 -5.00 -9.55 9.94
CA THR A 89 -6.12 -10.44 9.64
C THR A 89 -7.10 -9.87 8.61
N GLY A 90 -6.79 -8.72 8.00
CA GLY A 90 -7.63 -8.08 6.98
C GLY A 90 -8.85 -7.34 7.54
N ARG A 91 -8.88 -7.06 8.85
CA ARG A 91 -9.97 -6.34 9.52
C ARG A 91 -9.61 -4.88 9.71
N VAL A 92 -10.61 -4.01 9.77
CA VAL A 92 -10.40 -2.57 9.94
C VAL A 92 -9.79 -2.28 11.30
N PHE A 93 -8.57 -1.75 11.31
CA PHE A 93 -7.80 -1.46 12.52
C PHE A 93 -8.00 -0.03 13.00
N GLU A 94 -7.88 0.94 12.10
CA GLU A 94 -7.88 2.37 12.43
C GLU A 94 -8.29 3.21 11.20
N SER A 95 -8.81 4.41 11.43
CA SER A 95 -9.00 5.41 10.37
C SER A 95 -7.70 6.10 9.99
N ILE A 96 -7.54 6.43 8.72
CA ILE A 96 -6.43 7.25 8.21
C ILE A 96 -6.96 8.68 8.02
N ASP A 97 -6.28 9.65 8.62
CA ASP A 97 -6.61 11.05 8.44
C ASP A 97 -6.36 11.50 6.99
N ILE A 98 -7.43 12.00 6.36
CA ILE A 98 -7.36 12.75 5.10
C ILE A 98 -7.23 14.23 5.48
N THR A 99 -6.06 14.80 5.27
CA THR A 99 -5.70 16.15 5.76
C THR A 99 -5.94 17.25 4.72
N ARG A 100 -6.02 16.87 3.45
CA ARG A 100 -6.39 17.74 2.34
C ARG A 100 -7.27 16.97 1.38
N TRP A 101 -8.30 17.65 0.88
CA TRP A 101 -9.15 17.18 -0.20
C TRP A 101 -9.37 18.29 -1.21
N LEU A 102 -9.27 17.97 -2.50
CA LEU A 102 -9.45 18.93 -3.58
C LEU A 102 -10.13 18.25 -4.78
N SER A 103 -11.26 18.78 -5.22
CA SER A 103 -11.83 18.43 -6.52
C SER A 103 -11.08 19.15 -7.64
N LEU A 104 -10.69 18.42 -8.68
CA LEU A 104 -10.03 18.96 -9.88
C LEU A 104 -11.04 19.36 -10.97
N GLY A 105 -12.34 19.12 -10.75
CA GLY A 105 -13.42 19.55 -11.64
C GLY A 105 -13.65 18.67 -12.88
N ASP A 106 -12.89 17.58 -13.03
CA ASP A 106 -12.99 16.64 -14.16
C ASP A 106 -13.27 15.19 -13.70
N GLY A 107 -13.92 15.04 -12.54
CA GLY A 107 -14.16 13.74 -11.91
C GLY A 107 -12.92 13.15 -11.22
N ARG A 108 -11.82 13.90 -11.15
CA ARG A 108 -10.64 13.57 -10.35
C ARG A 108 -10.58 14.38 -9.07
N TYR A 109 -10.02 13.75 -8.05
CA TYR A 109 -9.87 14.28 -6.70
C TYR A 109 -8.43 14.11 -6.25
N GLU A 110 -7.88 15.10 -5.56
CA GLU A 110 -6.58 15.01 -4.92
C GLU A 110 -6.78 14.93 -3.40
N LEU A 111 -6.12 13.96 -2.76
CA LEU A 111 -6.21 13.75 -1.32
C LEU A 111 -4.85 13.50 -0.70
N ASP A 112 -4.58 14.18 0.41
CA ASP A 112 -3.38 13.94 1.24
C ASP A 112 -3.79 13.07 2.42
N ALA A 113 -3.29 11.83 2.45
CA ALA A 113 -3.56 10.89 3.52
C ALA A 113 -2.31 10.69 4.37
N GLY A 114 -2.48 10.49 5.68
CA GLY A 114 -1.42 10.20 6.64
C GLY A 114 -0.85 8.78 6.52
N THR A 115 -0.49 8.35 5.32
CA THR A 115 0.05 7.02 5.05
C THR A 115 1.08 7.02 3.92
N GLN A 116 2.00 6.06 3.98
CA GLN A 116 2.80 5.66 2.82
C GLN A 116 2.01 4.76 1.86
N PHE A 117 2.58 4.45 0.69
CA PHE A 117 1.95 3.51 -0.25
C PHE A 117 1.91 2.10 0.33
N ARG A 118 0.70 1.55 0.55
CA ARG A 118 0.50 0.20 1.10
C ARG A 118 -0.75 -0.47 0.52
N ILE A 119 -0.74 -1.80 0.52
CA ILE A 119 -1.89 -2.62 0.12
C ILE A 119 -2.95 -2.79 1.22
N ASN A 120 -2.60 -2.50 2.48
CA ASN A 120 -3.50 -2.58 3.63
C ASN A 120 -3.98 -1.20 4.13
N ALA A 121 -3.57 -0.11 3.47
CA ALA A 121 -4.24 1.18 3.58
C ALA A 121 -5.29 1.25 2.47
N VAL A 122 -6.53 1.59 2.79
CA VAL A 122 -7.66 1.49 1.85
C VAL A 122 -8.41 2.80 1.82
N LEU A 123 -8.69 3.29 0.63
CA LEU A 123 -9.66 4.36 0.42
C LEU A 123 -11.04 3.74 0.19
N LEU A 124 -12.02 4.19 0.97
CA LEU A 124 -13.43 3.84 0.90
C LEU A 124 -14.21 5.01 0.34
N ILE A 125 -15.11 4.73 -0.60
CA ILE A 125 -15.96 5.75 -1.22
C ILE A 125 -17.40 5.28 -1.22
N ASP A 126 -18.28 6.15 -0.72
CA ASP A 126 -19.72 6.04 -0.89
C ASP A 126 -20.22 7.20 -1.77
N PRO A 127 -20.47 6.97 -3.07
CA PRO A 127 -21.00 8.01 -3.94
C PRO A 127 -22.38 8.52 -3.52
N ALA A 128 -23.11 7.75 -2.68
CA ALA A 128 -24.42 8.11 -2.19
C ALA A 128 -24.37 8.78 -0.81
N GLY A 129 -23.23 8.88 -0.13
CA GLY A 129 -23.21 9.39 1.25
C GLY A 129 -21.86 9.30 1.93
N VAL A 130 -21.88 9.09 3.24
CA VAL A 130 -20.67 8.95 4.06
C VAL A 130 -20.33 7.46 4.19
N PRO A 131 -19.09 7.02 3.89
CA PRO A 131 -18.66 5.65 4.11
C PRO A 131 -18.89 5.21 5.56
N VAL A 132 -19.58 4.07 5.75
CA VAL A 132 -19.84 3.48 7.08
C VAL A 132 -19.03 2.20 7.23
N TYR A 133 -18.19 2.14 8.26
CA TYR A 133 -17.35 0.97 8.61
C TYR A 133 -17.24 0.81 10.13
N THR A 134 -16.79 -0.37 10.57
CA THR A 134 -16.67 -0.73 12.00
C THR A 134 -15.27 -1.26 12.27
N LEU A 135 -14.62 -0.77 13.34
CA LEU A 135 -13.31 -1.27 13.77
C LEU A 135 -13.40 -2.73 14.25
N GLY A 136 -12.41 -3.54 13.90
CA GLY A 136 -12.35 -4.98 14.18
C GLY A 136 -13.19 -5.85 13.24
N GLU A 137 -13.94 -5.25 12.32
CA GLU A 137 -14.75 -5.98 11.35
C GLU A 137 -14.07 -6.02 9.97
N PRO A 138 -14.44 -6.97 9.10
CA PRO A 138 -14.04 -6.95 7.71
C PRO A 138 -14.50 -5.65 7.01
N LEU A 139 -13.90 -5.35 5.86
CA LEU A 139 -14.40 -4.26 5.03
C LEU A 139 -15.90 -4.44 4.70
N PRO A 140 -16.70 -3.37 4.76
CA PRO A 140 -18.12 -3.45 4.50
C PRO A 140 -18.42 -3.65 3.01
N GLU A 141 -19.53 -4.33 2.73
CA GLU A 141 -20.13 -4.36 1.38
C GLU A 141 -20.75 -3.01 1.01
N GLY A 142 -20.86 -2.75 -0.29
CA GLY A 142 -21.59 -1.59 -0.81
C GLY A 142 -20.77 -0.32 -0.93
N LEU A 143 -19.48 -0.36 -0.62
CA LEU A 143 -18.54 0.75 -0.81
C LEU A 143 -17.61 0.47 -1.99
N TYR A 144 -17.27 1.50 -2.74
CA TYR A 144 -16.13 1.44 -3.64
C TYR A 144 -14.85 1.47 -2.83
N MET A 145 -13.85 0.69 -3.24
CA MET A 145 -12.63 0.53 -2.46
C MET A 145 -11.42 0.32 -3.34
N ILE A 146 -10.30 0.88 -2.92
CA ILE A 146 -9.00 0.68 -3.57
C ILE A 146 -7.88 0.80 -2.53
N PRO A 147 -6.82 0.00 -2.62
CA PRO A 147 -5.67 0.19 -1.75
C PRO A 147 -4.93 1.48 -2.13
N LEU A 148 -4.44 2.20 -1.12
CA LEU A 148 -3.58 3.38 -1.24
C LEU A 148 -2.14 2.96 -1.61
N ALA A 149 -2.01 2.18 -2.69
CA ALA A 149 -0.77 1.50 -3.09
C ALA A 149 0.04 2.26 -4.17
N THR A 150 -0.49 3.35 -4.71
CA THR A 150 0.15 4.19 -5.73
C THR A 150 -0.42 5.60 -5.72
N GLU A 151 0.28 6.56 -6.33
CA GLU A 151 -0.16 7.96 -6.46
C GLU A 151 -1.45 8.11 -7.26
N ARG A 152 -1.67 7.28 -8.29
CA ARG A 152 -2.82 7.40 -9.20
C ARG A 152 -3.77 6.23 -9.02
N LEU A 153 -4.94 6.50 -8.46
CA LEU A 153 -5.93 5.51 -8.08
C LEU A 153 -7.14 5.59 -9.02
N ALA A 154 -7.35 4.54 -9.82
CA ALA A 154 -8.51 4.41 -10.68
C ALA A 154 -9.51 3.45 -10.04
N ILE A 155 -10.59 4.00 -9.50
CA ILE A 155 -11.61 3.26 -8.75
C ILE A 155 -12.73 2.93 -9.70
N THR A 156 -12.96 1.63 -9.87
CA THR A 156 -14.02 1.08 -10.70
C THR A 156 -14.79 0.04 -9.91
N LEU A 157 -15.92 -0.40 -10.46
CA LEU A 157 -16.68 -1.50 -9.86
C LEU A 157 -15.84 -2.78 -9.75
N GLU A 158 -15.09 -3.12 -10.79
CA GLU A 158 -14.27 -4.34 -10.87
C GLU A 158 -13.09 -4.32 -9.91
N SER A 159 -12.38 -3.19 -9.84
CA SER A 159 -11.26 -3.03 -8.91
C SER A 159 -11.74 -3.10 -7.46
N SER A 160 -12.92 -2.53 -7.17
CA SER A 160 -13.55 -2.64 -5.86
C SER A 160 -13.95 -4.08 -5.52
N LEU A 161 -14.55 -4.82 -6.47
CA LEU A 161 -14.91 -6.23 -6.28
C LEU A 161 -13.67 -7.12 -6.11
N ALA A 162 -12.63 -6.90 -6.90
CA ALA A 162 -11.37 -7.64 -6.81
C ALA A 162 -10.70 -7.40 -5.45
N TYR A 163 -10.59 -6.13 -5.03
CA TYR A 163 -9.99 -5.80 -3.74
C TYR A 163 -10.83 -6.30 -2.56
N TYR A 164 -12.16 -6.16 -2.62
CA TYR A 164 -13.05 -6.73 -1.62
C TYR A 164 -12.85 -8.24 -1.51
N GLY A 165 -12.92 -8.98 -2.62
CA GLY A 165 -12.73 -10.43 -2.62
C GLY A 165 -11.35 -10.84 -2.09
N PHE A 166 -10.31 -10.12 -2.47
CA PHE A 166 -8.95 -10.32 -1.97
C PHE A 166 -8.89 -10.16 -0.44
N THR A 167 -9.46 -9.09 0.12
CA THR A 167 -9.47 -8.87 1.58
C THR A 167 -10.38 -9.86 2.33
N GLN A 168 -11.48 -10.31 1.74
CA GLN A 168 -12.32 -11.37 2.33
C GLN A 168 -11.54 -12.68 2.43
N ARG A 169 -10.74 -13.03 1.42
CA ARG A 169 -9.86 -14.21 1.50
C ARG A 169 -8.85 -14.10 2.64
N VAL A 170 -8.26 -12.92 2.83
CA VAL A 170 -7.35 -12.66 3.97
C VAL A 170 -8.06 -12.85 5.31
N VAL A 171 -9.30 -12.38 5.44
CA VAL A 171 -10.13 -12.58 6.65
C VAL A 171 -10.46 -14.06 6.87
N GLU A 172 -10.81 -14.80 5.81
CA GLU A 172 -11.11 -16.23 5.86
C GLU A 172 -9.89 -17.07 6.28
N ASP A 173 -8.71 -16.73 5.76
CA ASP A 173 -7.46 -17.40 6.10
C ASP A 173 -6.86 -16.93 7.44
N GLY A 174 -7.37 -15.84 8.00
CA GLY A 174 -6.84 -15.21 9.20
C GLY A 174 -5.42 -14.64 9.01
N GLY A 175 -5.07 -14.26 7.78
CA GLY A 175 -3.72 -13.78 7.47
C GLY A 175 -3.49 -13.45 5.99
N TRP A 176 -2.51 -12.59 5.74
CA TRP A 176 -2.13 -12.15 4.38
C TRP A 176 -1.41 -13.22 3.53
N GLY A 177 -1.07 -14.37 4.12
CA GLY A 177 -0.43 -15.48 3.42
C GLY A 177 0.83 -15.06 2.65
N VAL A 178 0.83 -15.32 1.34
CA VAL A 178 1.94 -14.95 0.43
C VAL A 178 2.19 -13.44 0.34
N PHE A 179 1.22 -12.61 0.75
CA PHE A 179 1.33 -11.14 0.76
C PHE A 179 1.86 -10.60 2.09
N ARG A 180 2.15 -11.45 3.09
CA ARG A 180 2.61 -11.00 4.42
C ARG A 180 3.84 -10.10 4.36
N GLU A 181 4.83 -10.42 3.55
CA GLU A 181 6.05 -9.60 3.42
C GLU A 181 5.74 -8.21 2.82
N ILE A 182 4.74 -8.12 1.95
CA ILE A 182 4.28 -6.86 1.34
C ILE A 182 3.49 -6.03 2.36
N PHE A 183 2.75 -6.69 3.25
CA PHE A 183 2.05 -6.07 4.37
C PHE A 183 3.03 -5.51 5.42
N GLU A 184 3.99 -6.32 5.88
CA GLU A 184 4.93 -5.95 6.95
C GLU A 184 5.90 -4.84 6.50
N ASP A 185 6.66 -5.10 5.43
CA ASP A 185 7.77 -4.23 5.02
C ASP A 185 7.37 -3.17 3.99
N ALA A 186 6.29 -3.40 3.25
CA ALA A 186 5.78 -2.55 2.17
C ALA A 186 6.85 -1.95 1.22
N PRO A 187 7.80 -2.75 0.67
CA PRO A 187 8.74 -2.23 -0.31
C PRO A 187 7.97 -1.79 -1.56
N GLN A 188 8.16 -0.53 -1.97
CA GLN A 188 7.35 0.14 -3.01
C GLN A 188 7.19 -0.69 -4.30
N GLY A 189 8.26 -1.35 -4.76
CA GLY A 189 8.21 -2.22 -5.94
C GLY A 189 7.26 -3.41 -5.78
N ARG A 190 7.23 -4.05 -4.60
CA ARG A 190 6.32 -5.17 -4.35
C ARG A 190 4.89 -4.72 -4.08
N VAL A 191 4.70 -3.56 -3.44
CA VAL A 191 3.38 -2.94 -3.30
C VAL A 191 2.77 -2.68 -4.69
N LEU A 192 3.58 -2.19 -5.64
CA LEU A 192 3.14 -1.99 -7.02
C LEU A 192 2.82 -3.31 -7.73
N PHE A 193 3.61 -4.37 -7.55
CA PHE A 193 3.31 -5.68 -8.13
C PHE A 193 2.02 -6.28 -7.57
N ALA A 194 1.81 -6.22 -6.24
CA ALA A 194 0.56 -6.65 -5.63
C ALA A 194 -0.65 -5.85 -6.15
N LEU A 195 -0.49 -4.54 -6.38
CA LEU A 195 -1.54 -3.74 -7.00
C LEU A 195 -1.81 -4.16 -8.45
N GLN A 196 -0.77 -4.45 -9.24
CA GLN A 196 -0.92 -4.94 -10.62
C GLN A 196 -1.68 -6.27 -10.64
N ASP A 197 -1.37 -7.14 -9.71
CA ASP A 197 -2.04 -8.42 -9.51
C ASP A 197 -3.54 -8.26 -9.19
N ILE A 198 -3.88 -7.37 -8.26
CA ILE A 198 -5.29 -7.02 -7.95
C ILE A 198 -5.99 -6.45 -9.19
N ASN A 199 -5.29 -5.61 -9.97
CA ASN A 199 -5.84 -5.05 -11.21
C ASN A 199 -6.04 -6.12 -12.30
N ASN A 200 -5.16 -7.12 -12.40
CA ASN A 200 -5.34 -8.25 -13.32
C ASN A 200 -6.58 -9.06 -12.95
N MET A 201 -6.83 -9.27 -11.66
CA MET A 201 -8.07 -9.88 -11.17
C MET A 201 -9.30 -9.03 -11.54
N ALA A 202 -9.23 -7.71 -11.39
CA ALA A 202 -10.31 -6.81 -11.79
C ALA A 202 -10.62 -6.92 -13.29
N VAL A 203 -9.60 -6.99 -14.14
CA VAL A 203 -9.76 -7.19 -15.59
C VAL A 203 -10.44 -8.54 -15.90
N ASP A 204 -10.04 -9.62 -15.24
CA ASP A 204 -10.68 -10.93 -15.43
C ASP A 204 -12.15 -10.93 -14.94
N LEU A 205 -12.46 -10.23 -13.85
CA LEU A 205 -13.85 -10.03 -13.42
C LEU A 205 -14.63 -9.23 -14.46
N ARG A 206 -14.08 -8.12 -14.97
CA ARG A 206 -14.70 -7.34 -16.05
C ARG A 206 -15.07 -8.22 -17.24
N ASP A 207 -14.12 -9.04 -17.69
CA ASP A 207 -14.27 -9.78 -18.94
C ASP A 207 -15.14 -11.03 -18.79
N THR A 208 -15.36 -11.51 -17.56
CA THR A 208 -16.04 -12.80 -17.34
C THR A 208 -17.31 -12.73 -16.50
N LEU A 209 -17.39 -11.83 -15.52
CA LEU A 209 -18.56 -11.62 -14.67
C LEU A 209 -19.53 -10.62 -15.29
N PHE A 210 -19.05 -9.45 -15.73
CA PHE A 210 -19.93 -8.38 -16.21
C PHE A 210 -20.75 -8.68 -17.47
N PRO A 211 -20.28 -9.51 -18.41
CA PRO A 211 -21.14 -9.99 -19.49
C PRO A 211 -22.31 -10.87 -19.04
N LYS A 212 -22.29 -11.36 -17.78
CA LYS A 212 -23.26 -12.32 -17.24
C LYS A 212 -24.24 -11.71 -16.24
N ILE A 213 -24.02 -10.47 -15.83
CA ILE A 213 -24.86 -9.78 -14.85
C ILE A 213 -25.41 -8.49 -15.44
N SER A 214 -26.60 -8.10 -15.01
CA SER A 214 -27.10 -6.74 -15.22
C SER A 214 -26.80 -5.92 -13.99
N VAL A 215 -26.17 -4.75 -14.17
CA VAL A 215 -25.94 -3.78 -13.09
C VAL A 215 -27.08 -2.76 -12.98
N GLN A 216 -28.05 -2.79 -13.93
CA GLN A 216 -29.07 -1.77 -14.03
C GLN A 216 -30.05 -1.82 -12.86
N GLY A 217 -30.20 -0.69 -12.17
CA GLY A 217 -31.11 -0.52 -11.03
C GLY A 217 -30.64 -1.19 -9.74
N LEU A 218 -29.46 -1.83 -9.73
CA LEU A 218 -28.87 -2.42 -8.53
C LEU A 218 -27.97 -1.40 -7.82
N THR A 219 -28.04 -1.39 -6.50
CA THR A 219 -27.00 -0.77 -5.67
C THR A 219 -25.74 -1.65 -5.65
N LEU A 220 -24.59 -1.06 -5.32
CA LEU A 220 -23.35 -1.82 -5.15
C LEU A 220 -23.48 -2.94 -4.12
N LYS A 221 -24.18 -2.66 -3.02
CA LYS A 221 -24.44 -3.65 -1.98
C LYS A 221 -25.26 -4.83 -2.53
N GLU A 222 -26.37 -4.56 -3.20
CA GLU A 222 -27.19 -5.62 -3.81
C GLU A 222 -26.39 -6.43 -4.82
N LEU A 223 -25.58 -5.78 -5.65
CA LEU A 223 -24.70 -6.43 -6.60
C LEU A 223 -23.73 -7.40 -5.90
N MET A 224 -23.06 -6.95 -4.84
CA MET A 224 -22.11 -7.78 -4.06
C MET A 224 -22.77 -8.96 -3.36
N THR A 225 -24.08 -8.88 -3.06
CA THR A 225 -24.85 -9.99 -2.49
C THR A 225 -25.33 -11.02 -3.51
N LEU A 226 -25.20 -10.75 -4.81
CA LEU A 226 -25.60 -11.72 -5.84
C LEU A 226 -24.69 -12.96 -5.78
N SER A 227 -25.31 -14.15 -5.73
CA SER A 227 -24.58 -15.41 -5.65
C SER A 227 -23.60 -15.63 -6.80
N ILE A 228 -23.92 -15.16 -8.01
CA ILE A 228 -23.01 -15.21 -9.16
C ILE A 228 -21.80 -14.29 -8.97
N VAL A 229 -21.99 -13.10 -8.39
CA VAL A 229 -20.90 -12.16 -8.10
C VAL A 229 -19.99 -12.75 -7.02
N GLN A 230 -20.56 -13.25 -5.94
CA GLN A 230 -19.81 -13.89 -4.86
C GLN A 230 -19.02 -15.11 -5.35
N SER A 231 -19.68 -16.05 -6.03
CA SER A 231 -19.04 -17.29 -6.50
C SER A 231 -17.95 -17.04 -7.55
N MET A 232 -18.18 -16.13 -8.51
CA MET A 232 -17.15 -15.80 -9.50
C MET A 232 -15.99 -15.05 -8.88
N THR A 233 -16.27 -14.07 -7.99
CA THR A 233 -15.22 -13.32 -7.29
C THR A 233 -14.37 -14.25 -6.43
N ALA A 234 -14.99 -15.07 -5.58
CA ALA A 234 -14.28 -16.05 -4.76
C ALA A 234 -13.45 -17.03 -5.62
N GLY A 235 -14.02 -17.54 -6.71
CA GLY A 235 -13.29 -18.42 -7.63
C GLY A 235 -12.09 -17.76 -8.30
N ARG A 236 -12.17 -16.47 -8.64
CA ARG A 236 -11.03 -15.71 -9.20
C ARG A 236 -9.96 -15.41 -8.16
N VAL A 237 -10.38 -15.01 -6.96
CA VAL A 237 -9.47 -14.79 -5.83
C VAL A 237 -8.74 -16.08 -5.48
N GLU A 238 -9.45 -17.21 -5.36
CA GLU A 238 -8.82 -18.49 -5.04
C GLU A 238 -7.80 -18.94 -6.09
N ARG A 239 -8.17 -18.82 -7.36
CA ARG A 239 -7.25 -19.09 -8.47
C ARG A 239 -6.00 -18.22 -8.37
N PHE A 240 -6.18 -16.93 -8.11
CA PHE A 240 -5.10 -15.99 -7.98
C PHE A 240 -4.16 -16.33 -6.81
N PHE A 241 -4.68 -16.59 -5.62
CA PHE A 241 -3.86 -17.02 -4.47
C PHE A 241 -3.11 -18.32 -4.75
N THR A 242 -3.75 -19.27 -5.42
CA THR A 242 -3.12 -20.54 -5.84
C THR A 242 -1.97 -20.31 -6.83
N GLU A 243 -2.18 -19.47 -7.85
CA GLU A 243 -1.15 -19.15 -8.85
C GLU A 243 0.05 -18.44 -8.21
N GLN A 244 -0.18 -17.53 -7.26
CA GLN A 244 0.89 -16.84 -6.53
C GLN A 244 1.68 -17.80 -5.62
N ALA A 245 0.99 -18.68 -4.91
CA ALA A 245 1.63 -19.70 -4.08
C ALA A 245 2.48 -20.67 -4.93
N ALA A 246 1.97 -21.08 -6.09
CA ALA A 246 2.70 -21.94 -7.03
C ALA A 246 3.95 -21.24 -7.59
N ALA A 247 3.84 -19.97 -8.00
CA ALA A 247 4.97 -19.21 -8.50
C ALA A 247 6.10 -19.08 -7.46
N ILE A 248 5.76 -18.86 -6.19
CA ILE A 248 6.74 -18.81 -5.09
C ILE A 248 7.39 -20.19 -4.87
N ALA A 249 6.60 -21.26 -4.86
CA ALA A 249 7.11 -22.62 -4.70
C ALA A 249 8.07 -23.00 -5.84
N ASP A 250 7.74 -22.64 -7.08
CA ASP A 250 8.60 -22.87 -8.25
C ASP A 250 9.93 -22.09 -8.13
N ILE A 251 9.89 -20.82 -7.69
CA ILE A 251 11.12 -20.04 -7.44
C ILE A 251 11.97 -20.71 -6.35
N GLN A 252 11.35 -21.17 -5.26
CA GLN A 252 12.07 -21.86 -4.19
C GLN A 252 12.72 -23.16 -4.69
N ALA A 253 12.01 -23.95 -5.50
CA ALA A 253 12.54 -25.15 -6.13
C ALA A 253 13.74 -24.83 -7.04
N ILE A 254 13.66 -23.79 -7.87
CA ILE A 254 14.79 -23.35 -8.72
C ILE A 254 16.01 -22.97 -7.87
N LEU A 255 15.80 -22.27 -6.75
CA LEU A 255 16.88 -21.84 -5.86
C LEU A 255 17.48 -23.01 -5.06
N SER A 256 16.66 -23.98 -4.64
CA SER A 256 17.10 -25.16 -3.88
C SER A 256 17.74 -26.24 -4.74
N ASP A 257 17.29 -26.41 -5.99
CA ASP A 257 17.73 -27.49 -6.88
C ASP A 257 19.07 -27.18 -7.58
N GLY A 258 19.74 -26.08 -7.22
CA GLY A 258 21.16 -25.90 -7.51
C GLY A 258 21.50 -25.52 -8.96
N TYR A 259 20.55 -25.02 -9.75
CA TYR A 259 20.78 -24.53 -11.12
C TYR A 259 21.74 -23.32 -11.22
N TRP A 260 22.25 -22.81 -10.09
CA TRP A 260 23.18 -21.70 -10.01
C TRP A 260 24.66 -22.09 -9.85
N GLN A 261 25.04 -23.38 -10.03
CA GLN A 261 26.46 -23.68 -10.30
C GLN A 261 26.87 -23.12 -11.67
N VAL A 262 27.15 -21.82 -11.69
CA VAL A 262 27.97 -21.18 -12.71
C VAL A 262 29.29 -21.93 -12.69
N ALA A 263 29.62 -22.61 -13.78
CA ALA A 263 30.85 -23.36 -13.94
C ALA A 263 32.04 -22.46 -13.55
N ALA A 264 32.59 -22.68 -12.36
CA ALA A 264 33.93 -22.25 -12.04
C ALA A 264 34.86 -23.08 -12.92
N LEU A 265 35.17 -22.56 -14.11
CA LEU A 265 36.27 -23.06 -14.92
C LEU A 265 37.51 -23.09 -14.04
N PRO A 266 38.21 -24.23 -13.88
CA PRO A 266 39.44 -24.25 -13.13
C PRO A 266 40.45 -23.38 -13.89
N ILE A 267 40.84 -22.25 -13.30
CA ILE A 267 42.05 -21.54 -13.71
C ILE A 267 43.20 -22.50 -13.43
N ILE A 268 43.66 -23.19 -14.47
CA ILE A 268 44.94 -23.88 -14.48
C ILE A 268 46.00 -22.78 -14.38
N VAL A 269 46.48 -22.51 -13.18
CA VAL A 269 47.75 -21.80 -13.00
C VAL A 269 48.85 -22.78 -13.40
N ALA A 270 49.24 -22.73 -14.68
CA ALA A 270 50.44 -23.38 -15.15
C ALA A 270 51.65 -22.66 -14.54
N ALA A 271 52.11 -23.14 -13.38
CA ALA A 271 53.43 -22.79 -12.87
C ALA A 271 54.48 -23.44 -13.78
N VAL A 272 55.04 -22.65 -14.69
CA VAL A 272 56.22 -23.01 -15.47
C VAL A 272 57.42 -22.99 -14.52
N PHE A 273 57.81 -24.15 -14.00
CA PHE A 273 59.14 -24.36 -13.41
C PHE A 273 60.09 -24.88 -14.50
N TRP A 274 61.10 -24.07 -14.81
CA TRP A 274 62.27 -24.45 -15.59
C TRP A 274 63.35 -25.08 -14.68
N SER A 275 64.25 -25.87 -15.29
CA SER A 275 65.53 -26.42 -14.75
C SER A 275 65.40 -27.71 -13.93
N THR A 276 66.04 -28.86 -14.21
CA THR A 276 67.16 -29.25 -15.10
C THR A 276 67.15 -30.78 -15.24
N ALA A 277 67.64 -31.30 -16.37
CA ALA A 277 67.68 -32.71 -16.75
C ALA A 277 68.47 -33.65 -15.78
N PRO A 278 68.13 -34.95 -15.71
CA PRO A 278 68.91 -35.95 -14.97
C PRO A 278 70.11 -36.48 -15.78
N ASN A 279 71.25 -36.58 -15.09
CA ASN A 279 72.46 -37.24 -15.57
C ASN A 279 72.25 -38.74 -15.79
N MET A 280 72.79 -39.22 -16.91
CA MET A 280 73.01 -40.63 -17.24
C MET A 280 74.03 -41.26 -16.28
N MET A 281 73.74 -42.46 -15.77
CA MET A 281 74.72 -43.53 -15.53
C MET A 281 74.01 -44.90 -15.52
N ALA A 282 74.15 -45.64 -16.61
CA ALA A 282 74.71 -46.99 -16.69
C ALA A 282 74.74 -47.41 -18.16
#